data_AF-A0A959YWN7-F1
#
_entry.id   AF-A0A959YWN7-F1
#
_cell.length_a   1.000
_cell.length_b   1.000
_cell.length_c   1.000
_cell.angle_alpha   90.00
_cell.angle_beta   90.00
_cell.angle_gamma   90.00
#
_symmetry.space_group_name_H-M   'P 1'
#
loop_
_entity.id
_entity.type
_entity.pdbx_description
1 polymer ?
#
loop_
_entity_poly.entity_id
_entity_poly.type
_entity_poly.pdbx_seq_one_letter_code
_entity_poly.pdbx_strand_id
1 'polypeptide(L)'
;MTKEVVETKPLPIQDLLQGSMYYPASGTEGQLVKHFSDRFNSFVYCDYDVGEERVREELSGFKGYGIMAGRALHREELIPNGWVPELPPGLRPDAAMPRMGLQHEPFAYWAILQRSPDRGEEHGPERFSLLFVGGDGVASYQALFWTNGAAPEGLAIINPGTGFGNNYTDFRKVGSPLHWMVMNNPHGRPRLVAYSGGVPFAWEGFHHQSTISDYMRDEFRRTDVEVWVAE
;
A
#
# COMPACT_ATOMS: atom_id res chain seq x y z
N MET A 1 17.39 -4.43 10.55
CA MET A 1 17.95 -3.09 10.83
C MET A 1 17.89 -2.84 12.33
N THR A 2 18.81 -2.06 12.90
CA THR A 2 18.74 -1.61 14.31
C THR A 2 17.91 -0.33 14.41
N LYS A 3 17.48 0.03 15.63
CA LYS A 3 16.72 1.27 15.87
C LYS A 3 17.48 2.52 15.41
N GLU A 4 18.75 2.62 15.77
CA GLU A 4 19.61 3.75 15.38
C GLU A 4 19.70 3.90 13.85
N VAL A 5 19.82 2.78 13.11
CA VAL A 5 19.89 2.82 11.65
C VAL A 5 18.59 3.38 11.06
N VAL A 6 17.43 2.90 11.52
CA VAL A 6 16.12 3.36 11.03
C VAL A 6 15.91 4.84 11.31
N GLU A 7 16.32 5.31 12.50
CA GLU A 7 16.04 6.67 12.97
C GLU A 7 17.00 7.73 12.40
N THR A 8 18.21 7.34 11.97
CA THR A 8 19.28 8.31 11.64
C THR A 8 19.84 8.19 10.22
N LYS A 9 19.68 7.05 9.55
CA LYS A 9 20.24 6.85 8.20
C LYS A 9 19.25 7.27 7.11
N PRO A 10 19.76 7.60 5.91
CA PRO A 10 18.92 7.82 4.74
C PRO A 10 17.95 6.65 4.53
N LEU A 11 16.75 6.96 4.08
CA LEU A 11 15.75 5.96 3.75
C LEU A 11 16.29 5.02 2.65
N PRO A 12 16.32 3.69 2.87
CA PRO A 12 16.69 2.73 1.83
C PRO A 12 15.50 2.53 0.86
N ILE A 13 15.07 3.59 0.18
CA ILE A 13 13.81 3.63 -0.57
C ILE A 13 13.71 2.52 -1.63
N GLN A 14 14.82 2.21 -2.32
CA GLN A 14 14.89 1.12 -3.29
C GLN A 14 14.53 -0.23 -2.65
N ASP A 15 15.19 -0.57 -1.54
CA ASP A 15 14.96 -1.83 -0.83
C ASP A 15 13.56 -1.90 -0.20
N LEU A 16 12.98 -0.74 0.13
CA LEU A 16 11.61 -0.67 0.66
C LEU A 16 10.56 -0.91 -0.40
N LEU A 17 10.78 -0.44 -1.63
CA LEU A 17 9.81 -0.52 -2.72
C LEU A 17 9.95 -1.82 -3.53
N GLN A 18 11.18 -2.28 -3.76
CA GLN A 18 11.44 -3.51 -4.48
C GLN A 18 10.90 -4.71 -3.69
N GLY A 19 10.10 -5.56 -4.33
CA GLY A 19 9.54 -6.72 -3.63
C GLY A 19 8.45 -6.38 -2.62
N SER A 20 7.96 -5.14 -2.60
CA SER A 20 6.94 -4.70 -1.64
C SER A 20 5.53 -5.08 -2.07
N MET A 21 4.61 -5.03 -1.11
CA MET A 21 3.17 -5.06 -1.38
C MET A 21 2.58 -3.65 -1.22
N TYR A 22 2.04 -3.10 -2.29
CA TYR A 22 1.39 -1.78 -2.29
C TYR A 22 -0.11 -1.90 -2.02
N TYR A 23 -0.64 -1.09 -1.11
CA TYR A 23 -2.05 -1.08 -0.74
C TYR A 23 -2.61 0.34 -0.72
N PRO A 24 -3.18 0.82 -1.84
CA PRO A 24 -3.93 2.07 -1.87
C PRO A 24 -5.30 1.90 -1.19
N ALA A 25 -5.79 2.97 -0.57
CA ALA A 25 -7.01 2.99 0.25
C ALA A 25 -6.96 1.97 1.39
N SER A 26 -5.80 1.86 2.05
CA SER A 26 -5.52 0.80 3.02
C SER A 26 -6.25 0.93 4.35
N GLY A 27 -6.71 2.13 4.72
CA GLY A 27 -6.88 2.49 6.12
C GLY A 27 -5.60 2.16 6.89
N THR A 28 -5.74 1.57 8.08
CA THR A 28 -4.67 1.18 9.00
C THR A 28 -4.73 -0.31 9.38
N GLU A 29 -5.44 -1.11 8.58
CA GLU A 29 -5.75 -2.49 8.92
C GLU A 29 -4.56 -3.47 8.70
N GLY A 30 -4.38 -4.42 9.61
CA GLY A 30 -3.23 -5.35 9.58
C GLY A 30 -3.50 -6.75 9.02
N GLN A 31 -4.67 -7.01 8.45
CA GLN A 31 -5.00 -8.28 7.81
C GLN A 31 -4.12 -8.54 6.59
N LEU A 32 -3.72 -7.50 5.85
CA LEU A 32 -2.86 -7.71 4.68
C LEU A 32 -1.52 -8.32 5.11
N VAL A 33 -0.89 -7.74 6.14
CA VAL A 33 0.33 -8.29 6.72
C VAL A 33 0.10 -9.71 7.26
N LYS A 34 -0.99 -9.94 8.00
CA LYS A 34 -1.31 -11.28 8.51
C LYS A 34 -1.37 -12.35 7.41
N HIS A 35 -1.95 -12.00 6.26
CA HIS A 35 -2.21 -12.97 5.19
C HIS A 35 -1.10 -13.07 4.14
N PHE A 36 -0.19 -12.10 4.07
CA PHE A 36 0.81 -12.01 3.01
C PHE A 36 2.25 -11.87 3.53
N SER A 37 2.49 -11.92 4.83
CA SER A 37 3.84 -11.77 5.41
C SER A 37 4.77 -12.98 5.23
N ASP A 38 4.25 -14.10 4.73
CA ASP A 38 5.02 -15.25 4.23
C ASP A 38 5.68 -14.95 2.87
N ARG A 39 5.13 -14.00 2.10
CA ARG A 39 5.60 -13.62 0.76
C ARG A 39 6.28 -12.25 0.72
N PHE A 40 5.84 -11.32 1.57
CA PHE A 40 6.32 -9.93 1.58
C PHE A 40 6.84 -9.55 2.95
N ASN A 41 8.00 -8.89 2.99
CA ASN A 41 8.58 -8.33 4.22
C ASN A 41 8.54 -6.79 4.25
N SER A 42 8.07 -6.15 3.18
CA SER A 42 7.89 -4.71 3.05
C SER A 42 6.50 -4.40 2.54
N PHE A 43 5.78 -3.54 3.26
CA PHE A 43 4.41 -3.13 2.94
C PHE A 43 4.37 -1.62 2.76
N VAL A 44 3.72 -1.16 1.70
CA VAL A 44 3.54 0.25 1.40
C VAL A 44 2.05 0.56 1.40
N TYR A 45 1.60 1.17 2.48
CA TYR A 45 0.21 1.55 2.71
C TYR A 45 0.00 2.99 2.28
N CYS A 46 -1.14 3.28 1.68
CA CYS A 46 -1.45 4.63 1.22
C CYS A 46 -2.93 4.95 1.38
N ASP A 47 -3.21 5.97 2.18
CA ASP A 47 -4.57 6.43 2.42
C ASP A 47 -4.57 7.89 2.89
N TYR A 48 -5.24 8.78 2.17
CA TYR A 48 -5.32 10.19 2.50
C TYR A 48 -6.42 10.55 3.51
N ASP A 49 -7.33 9.62 3.81
CA ASP A 49 -8.39 9.79 4.82
C ASP A 49 -7.93 9.39 6.24
N VAL A 50 -6.65 9.03 6.40
CA VAL A 50 -6.04 8.67 7.67
C VAL A 50 -4.93 9.67 8.04
N GLY A 51 -5.02 10.30 9.21
CA GLY A 51 -3.98 11.19 9.72
C GLY A 51 -2.78 10.49 10.37
N GLU A 52 -1.63 11.16 10.41
CA GLU A 52 -0.37 10.60 10.93
C GLU A 52 -0.44 10.12 12.38
N GLU A 53 -1.12 10.88 13.25
CA GLU A 53 -1.30 10.51 14.66
C GLU A 53 -1.99 9.15 14.80
N ARG A 54 -3.11 8.98 14.08
CA ARG A 54 -3.86 7.72 14.05
C ARG A 54 -3.00 6.56 13.54
N VAL A 55 -2.19 6.76 12.50
CA VAL A 55 -1.26 5.73 12.01
C VAL A 55 -0.29 5.31 13.11
N ARG A 56 0.35 6.27 13.80
CA ARG A 56 1.33 5.97 14.85
C ARG A 56 0.70 5.24 16.04
N GLU A 57 -0.51 5.63 16.42
CA GLU A 57 -1.28 4.96 17.47
C GLU A 57 -1.62 3.52 17.09
N GLU A 58 -2.22 3.30 15.91
CA GLU A 58 -2.65 1.98 15.48
C GLU A 58 -1.49 1.02 15.19
N LEU A 59 -0.34 1.54 14.73
CA LEU A 59 0.87 0.73 14.54
C LEU A 59 1.50 0.27 15.86
N SER A 60 1.21 0.91 17.00
CA SER A 60 1.82 0.57 18.29
C SER A 60 1.31 -0.76 18.89
N GLY A 61 0.23 -1.33 18.35
CA GLY A 61 -0.33 -2.63 18.74
C GLY A 61 -0.78 -3.47 17.54
N PHE A 62 -0.10 -3.32 16.41
CA PHE A 62 -0.51 -3.82 15.09
C PHE A 62 -0.56 -5.36 15.03
N LYS A 63 -1.71 -5.95 15.37
CA LYS A 63 -1.97 -7.41 15.25
C LYS A 63 -0.90 -8.30 15.90
N GLY A 64 -0.41 -7.93 17.08
CA GLY A 64 0.65 -8.70 17.77
C GLY A 64 2.06 -8.33 17.34
N TYR A 65 2.23 -7.15 16.74
CA TYR A 65 3.50 -6.49 16.50
C TYR A 65 3.54 -5.14 17.21
N GLY A 66 4.74 -4.68 17.56
CA GLY A 66 4.99 -3.34 18.08
C GLY A 66 6.07 -2.63 17.26
N ILE A 67 6.11 -1.29 17.33
CA ILE A 67 7.13 -0.49 16.65
C ILE A 67 8.49 -0.71 17.32
N MET A 68 9.43 -1.31 16.60
CA MET A 68 10.83 -1.41 17.04
C MET A 68 11.54 -0.07 16.85
N ALA A 69 11.28 0.57 15.72
CA ALA A 69 11.79 1.88 15.33
C ALA A 69 10.91 2.47 14.24
N GLY A 70 10.82 3.79 14.18
CA GLY A 70 10.11 4.46 13.10
C GLY A 70 10.23 5.97 13.17
N ARG A 71 10.09 6.63 12.03
CA ARG A 71 10.21 8.09 11.91
C ARG A 71 9.32 8.65 10.82
N ALA A 72 8.97 9.93 10.98
CA ALA A 72 8.43 10.71 9.88
C ALA A 72 9.48 10.86 8.79
N LEU A 73 9.02 10.92 7.54
CA LEU A 73 9.86 11.09 6.37
C LEU A 73 9.56 12.41 5.69
N HIS A 74 10.59 13.03 5.15
CA HIS A 74 10.44 14.16 4.25
C HIS A 74 10.11 13.68 2.83
N ARG A 75 9.42 14.52 2.06
CA ARG A 75 9.05 14.23 0.67
C ARG A 75 10.28 13.89 -0.17
N GLU A 76 11.37 14.60 0.05
CA GLU A 76 12.65 14.44 -0.66
C GLU A 76 13.29 13.07 -0.41
N GLU A 77 12.93 12.38 0.67
CA GLU A 77 13.40 11.00 0.93
C GLU A 77 12.61 9.97 0.12
N LEU A 78 11.34 10.26 -0.19
CA LEU A 78 10.49 9.39 -1.01
C LEU A 78 10.74 9.56 -2.50
N ILE A 79 11.04 10.79 -2.92
CA ILE A 79 11.26 11.16 -4.33
C ILE A 79 12.59 11.93 -4.47
N PRO A 80 13.74 11.29 -4.20
CA PRO A 80 15.04 11.97 -4.18
C PRO A 80 15.43 12.61 -5.51
N ASN A 81 14.85 12.13 -6.62
CA ASN A 81 15.06 12.68 -7.96
C ASN A 81 13.95 13.65 -8.40
N GLY A 82 13.04 14.01 -7.48
CA GLY A 82 11.82 14.73 -7.78
C GLY A 82 10.76 13.83 -8.44
N TRP A 83 9.57 14.40 -8.62
CA TRP A 83 8.46 13.74 -9.31
C TRP A 83 7.67 14.76 -10.12
N VAL A 84 7.45 14.43 -11.38
CA VAL A 84 6.52 15.13 -12.27
C VAL A 84 5.43 14.12 -12.64
N PRO A 85 4.15 14.41 -12.37
CA PRO A 85 3.07 13.47 -12.65
C PRO A 85 2.91 13.25 -14.16
N GLU A 86 2.86 11.98 -14.57
CA GLU A 86 2.39 11.61 -15.90
C GLU A 86 0.92 11.20 -15.78
N LEU A 87 0.05 11.73 -16.65
CA LEU A 87 -1.38 11.45 -16.58
C LEU A 87 -1.80 10.44 -17.66
N PRO A 88 -2.77 9.56 -17.37
CA PRO A 88 -3.36 8.73 -18.40
C PRO A 88 -3.96 9.59 -19.53
N PRO A 89 -3.94 9.12 -20.78
CA PRO A 89 -4.55 9.82 -21.90
C PRO A 89 -6.00 10.22 -21.60
N GLY A 90 -6.31 11.52 -21.77
CA GLY A 90 -7.65 12.07 -21.55
C GLY A 90 -7.99 12.42 -20.10
N LEU A 91 -7.13 12.08 -19.11
CA LEU A 91 -7.30 12.57 -17.74
C LEU A 91 -6.78 14.01 -17.64
N ARG A 92 -7.65 14.93 -17.23
CA ARG A 92 -7.25 16.32 -17.00
C ARG A 92 -6.64 16.47 -15.60
N PRO A 93 -5.63 17.35 -15.42
CA PRO A 93 -4.97 17.55 -14.13
C PRO A 93 -5.91 17.93 -12.98
N ASP A 94 -6.95 18.72 -13.27
CA ASP A 94 -7.99 19.14 -12.32
C ASP A 94 -8.90 17.99 -11.86
N ALA A 95 -9.07 16.96 -12.70
CA ALA A 95 -9.82 15.75 -12.38
C ALA A 95 -8.96 14.66 -11.69
N ALA A 96 -7.63 14.71 -11.85
CA ALA A 96 -6.70 13.72 -11.30
C ALA A 96 -6.35 13.94 -9.82
N MET A 97 -6.53 15.16 -9.31
CA MET A 97 -6.22 15.54 -7.94
C MET A 97 -7.31 16.48 -7.40
N PRO A 98 -8.52 15.97 -7.10
CA PRO A 98 -9.49 16.78 -6.40
C PRO A 98 -8.94 17.09 -5.00
N ARG A 99 -8.33 18.27 -4.84
CA ARG A 99 -7.94 18.83 -3.53
C ARG A 99 -9.16 19.10 -2.63
N MET A 100 -10.38 18.98 -3.17
CA MET A 100 -11.60 19.15 -2.40
C MET A 100 -11.83 17.93 -1.51
N GLY A 101 -11.65 18.13 -0.20
CA GLY A 101 -12.04 17.15 0.82
C GLY A 101 -10.91 16.38 1.49
N LEU A 102 -9.64 16.69 1.21
CA LEU A 102 -8.52 16.14 2.00
C LEU A 102 -8.70 16.56 3.47
N GLN A 103 -8.88 15.57 4.34
CA GLN A 103 -9.10 15.79 5.77
C GLN A 103 -7.79 16.00 6.53
N HIS A 104 -6.67 15.58 5.94
CA HIS A 104 -5.36 15.56 6.57
C HIS A 104 -4.28 16.16 5.64
N GLU A 105 -3.27 16.77 6.27
CA GLU A 105 -2.05 17.18 5.56
C GLU A 105 -1.28 15.93 5.07
N PRO A 106 -0.69 15.97 3.87
CA PRO A 106 0.12 14.85 3.40
C PRO A 106 1.32 14.57 4.31
N PHE A 107 1.56 13.30 4.60
CA PHE A 107 2.69 12.85 5.41
C PHE A 107 3.22 11.51 4.93
N ALA A 108 4.39 11.14 5.44
CA ALA A 108 4.90 9.79 5.31
C ALA A 108 5.56 9.34 6.61
N TYR A 109 5.27 8.10 7.00
CA TYR A 109 5.81 7.49 8.20
C TYR A 109 6.37 6.11 7.86
N TRP A 110 7.62 5.88 8.21
CA TRP A 110 8.26 4.57 8.03
C TRP A 110 8.53 3.95 9.38
N ALA A 111 8.15 2.69 9.54
CA ALA A 111 8.39 1.91 10.73
C ALA A 111 8.88 0.50 10.40
N ILE A 112 9.75 -0.01 11.27
CA ILE A 112 10.04 -1.43 11.38
C ILE A 112 9.23 -1.97 12.56
N LEU A 113 8.32 -2.88 12.28
CA LEU A 113 7.52 -3.56 13.28
C LEU A 113 8.20 -4.87 13.66
N GLN A 114 8.13 -5.22 14.94
CA GLN A 114 8.68 -6.45 15.50
C GLN A 114 7.58 -7.24 16.18
N ARG A 115 7.57 -8.55 15.93
CA ARG A 115 6.62 -9.49 16.53
C ARG A 115 6.76 -9.46 18.05
N SER A 116 5.63 -9.46 18.74
CA SER A 116 5.64 -9.51 20.21
C SER A 116 6.29 -10.80 20.71
N PRO A 117 7.06 -10.76 21.82
CA PRO A 117 7.82 -11.91 22.30
C PRO A 117 6.94 -13.07 22.79
N ASP A 118 5.66 -12.83 23.05
CA ASP A 118 4.64 -13.83 23.40
C ASP A 118 4.07 -14.58 22.17
N ARG A 119 4.51 -14.25 20.95
CA ARG A 119 4.04 -14.85 19.70
C ARG A 119 5.16 -15.64 19.01
N GLY A 120 4.86 -16.88 18.63
CA GLY A 120 5.81 -17.76 17.94
C GLY A 120 5.98 -17.45 16.46
N GLU A 121 6.80 -18.23 15.77
CA GLU A 121 7.11 -18.06 14.34
C GLU A 121 5.89 -18.26 13.43
N GLU A 122 4.90 -19.02 13.90
CA GLU A 122 3.62 -19.23 13.21
C GLU A 122 2.78 -17.96 13.05
N HIS A 123 3.08 -16.90 13.81
CA HIS A 123 2.36 -15.63 13.75
C HIS A 123 2.81 -14.72 12.58
N GLY A 124 3.92 -15.04 11.93
CA GLY A 124 4.50 -14.26 10.81
C GLY A 124 5.98 -13.97 11.04
N PRO A 125 6.61 -13.04 10.29
CA PRO A 125 8.04 -12.76 10.40
C PRO A 125 8.45 -12.16 11.75
N GLU A 126 9.72 -12.26 12.14
CA GLU A 126 10.22 -11.58 13.35
C GLU A 126 10.07 -10.06 13.22
N ARG A 127 10.36 -9.53 12.03
CA ARG A 127 10.25 -8.11 11.70
C ARG A 127 9.77 -7.92 10.26
N PHE A 128 9.06 -6.84 10.03
CA PHE A 128 8.73 -6.37 8.69
C PHE A 128 8.77 -4.84 8.63
N SER A 129 8.87 -4.32 7.42
CA SER A 129 8.85 -2.89 7.14
C SER A 129 7.46 -2.43 6.72
N LEU A 130 7.03 -1.28 7.23
CA LEU A 130 5.81 -0.61 6.79
C LEU A 130 6.11 0.86 6.50
N LEU A 131 5.88 1.27 5.26
CA LEU A 131 5.83 2.66 4.84
C LEU A 131 4.36 3.06 4.70
N PHE A 132 3.92 4.05 5.46
CA PHE A 132 2.60 4.65 5.32
C PHE A 132 2.72 6.00 4.64
N VAL A 133 1.89 6.24 3.62
CA VAL A 133 1.79 7.54 2.94
C VAL A 133 0.37 8.07 3.05
N GLY A 134 0.21 9.16 3.79
CA GLY A 134 -1.02 9.94 3.82
C GLY A 134 -1.17 10.73 2.52
N GLY A 135 -1.70 10.10 1.48
CA GLY A 135 -1.74 10.68 0.14
C GLY A 135 -2.62 9.90 -0.83
N ASP A 136 -2.76 10.43 -2.04
CA ASP A 136 -3.54 9.79 -3.09
C ASP A 136 -2.90 8.47 -3.55
N GLY A 137 -3.70 7.40 -3.62
CA GLY A 137 -3.22 6.06 -3.97
C GLY A 137 -2.68 5.95 -5.41
N VAL A 138 -3.16 6.77 -6.34
CA VAL A 138 -2.68 6.74 -7.73
C VAL A 138 -1.39 7.55 -7.85
N ALA A 139 -1.40 8.77 -7.33
CA ALA A 139 -0.25 9.67 -7.32
C ALA A 139 0.93 9.09 -6.55
N SER A 140 0.68 8.53 -5.35
CA SER A 140 1.72 7.90 -4.53
C SER A 140 2.31 6.67 -5.21
N TYR A 141 1.50 5.86 -5.90
CA TYR A 141 2.04 4.75 -6.70
C TYR A 141 3.06 5.25 -7.72
N GLN A 142 2.67 6.23 -8.55
CA GLN A 142 3.57 6.76 -9.58
C GLN A 142 4.80 7.44 -8.96
N ALA A 143 4.59 8.29 -7.95
CA ALA A 143 5.66 9.02 -7.28
C ALA A 143 6.68 8.06 -6.67
N LEU A 144 6.24 7.03 -5.95
CA LEU A 144 7.13 6.08 -5.30
C LEU A 144 7.79 5.16 -6.32
N PHE A 145 7.00 4.43 -7.11
CA PHE A 145 7.54 3.32 -7.89
C PHE A 145 8.23 3.79 -9.18
N TRP A 146 7.63 4.70 -9.94
CA TRP A 146 8.22 5.12 -11.22
C TRP A 146 9.50 5.91 -10.99
N THR A 147 9.49 6.90 -10.07
CA THR A 147 10.65 7.79 -9.90
C THR A 147 11.84 7.11 -9.23
N ASN A 148 11.59 6.05 -8.47
CA ASN A 148 12.62 5.21 -7.88
C ASN A 148 12.93 3.98 -8.73
N GLY A 149 12.50 3.88 -9.98
CA GLY A 149 12.96 2.76 -10.82
C GLY A 149 12.46 1.38 -10.38
N ALA A 150 11.32 1.31 -9.70
CA ALA A 150 10.82 0.13 -9.02
C ALA A 150 9.38 -0.23 -9.44
N ALA A 151 8.97 -1.45 -9.10
CA ALA A 151 7.58 -1.89 -9.12
C ALA A 151 7.32 -2.73 -7.85
N PRO A 152 6.12 -2.62 -7.24
CA PRO A 152 5.79 -3.54 -6.16
C PRO A 152 5.59 -4.94 -6.73
N GLU A 153 5.97 -5.95 -5.97
CA GLU A 153 5.75 -7.36 -6.33
C GLU A 153 4.28 -7.75 -6.11
N GLY A 154 3.62 -7.13 -5.13
CA GLY A 154 2.21 -7.32 -4.83
C GLY A 154 1.40 -6.03 -4.87
N LEU A 155 0.14 -6.11 -5.28
CA LEU A 155 -0.83 -5.01 -5.23
C LEU A 155 -2.09 -5.46 -4.51
N ALA A 156 -2.59 -4.68 -3.56
CA ALA A 156 -3.86 -4.91 -2.91
C ALA A 156 -4.92 -3.92 -3.43
N ILE A 157 -6.03 -4.44 -3.94
CA ILE A 157 -7.22 -3.66 -4.30
C ILE A 157 -8.38 -4.27 -3.51
N ILE A 158 -8.53 -3.85 -2.26
CA ILE A 158 -9.48 -4.46 -1.32
C ILE A 158 -10.44 -3.37 -0.86
N ASN A 159 -11.70 -3.47 -1.29
CA ASN A 159 -12.77 -2.53 -0.95
C ASN A 159 -12.33 -1.05 -1.05
N PRO A 160 -11.89 -0.58 -2.24
CA PRO A 160 -11.12 0.65 -2.39
C PRO A 160 -11.93 1.95 -2.19
N GLY A 161 -13.06 1.91 -1.48
CA GLY A 161 -13.78 3.12 -1.06
C GLY A 161 -14.38 3.99 -2.17
N THR A 162 -14.38 3.57 -3.43
CA THR A 162 -14.91 4.40 -4.52
C THR A 162 -16.38 4.77 -4.29
N GLY A 163 -16.69 6.06 -4.36
CA GLY A 163 -18.01 6.60 -3.99
C GLY A 163 -18.02 7.11 -2.55
N PHE A 164 -18.64 6.37 -1.63
CA PHE A 164 -18.83 6.80 -0.23
C PHE A 164 -17.56 6.77 0.65
N GLY A 165 -16.45 6.23 0.15
CA GLY A 165 -15.13 6.25 0.81
C GLY A 165 -14.16 7.21 0.12
N ASN A 166 -14.68 8.27 -0.48
CA ASN A 166 -13.98 9.44 -1.03
C ASN A 166 -13.00 9.21 -2.18
N ASN A 167 -12.68 7.97 -2.58
CA ASN A 167 -11.83 7.73 -3.75
C ASN A 167 -12.49 8.23 -5.03
N TYR A 168 -11.80 9.17 -5.70
CA TYR A 168 -12.29 9.82 -6.92
C TYR A 168 -12.32 8.89 -8.14
N THR A 169 -11.63 7.74 -8.06
CA THR A 169 -11.60 6.75 -9.12
C THR A 169 -11.80 5.33 -8.61
N ASP A 170 -12.24 4.46 -9.51
CA ASP A 170 -12.47 3.05 -9.22
C ASP A 170 -11.23 2.23 -9.53
N PHE A 171 -10.46 1.88 -8.50
CA PHE A 171 -9.25 1.07 -8.62
C PHE A 171 -9.51 -0.32 -9.23
N ARG A 172 -10.75 -0.81 -9.18
CA ARG A 172 -11.14 -2.13 -9.72
C ARG A 172 -11.29 -2.08 -11.24
N LYS A 173 -11.57 -0.91 -11.81
CA LYS A 173 -11.95 -0.77 -13.21
C LYS A 173 -10.71 -0.79 -14.13
N VAL A 174 -10.73 -1.66 -15.14
CA VAL A 174 -9.77 -1.63 -16.26
C VAL A 174 -9.83 -0.26 -16.95
N GLY A 175 -8.67 0.33 -17.19
CA GLY A 175 -8.54 1.68 -17.74
C GLY A 175 -8.75 2.80 -16.74
N SER A 176 -8.98 2.50 -15.45
CA SER A 176 -8.87 3.51 -14.39
C SER A 176 -7.45 4.08 -14.32
N PRO A 177 -7.25 5.26 -13.69
CA PRO A 177 -5.92 5.81 -13.45
C PRO A 177 -4.97 4.83 -12.76
N LEU A 178 -5.40 4.13 -11.68
CA LEU A 178 -4.54 3.14 -11.03
C LEU A 178 -4.14 2.01 -11.98
N HIS A 179 -5.11 1.41 -12.68
CA HIS A 179 -4.84 0.37 -13.68
C HIS A 179 -3.83 0.87 -14.72
N TRP A 180 -4.01 2.09 -15.25
CA TRP A 180 -3.10 2.66 -16.22
C TRP A 180 -1.69 2.85 -15.64
N MET A 181 -1.57 3.39 -14.42
CA MET A 181 -0.27 3.56 -13.75
C MET A 181 0.48 2.25 -13.55
N VAL A 182 -0.24 1.20 -13.14
CA VAL A 182 0.36 -0.11 -12.90
C VAL A 182 0.80 -0.75 -14.22
N MET A 183 -0.07 -0.73 -15.23
CA MET A 183 0.21 -1.42 -16.50
C MET A 183 1.25 -0.70 -17.37
N ASN A 184 1.47 0.60 -17.15
CA ASN A 184 2.46 1.41 -17.87
C ASN A 184 3.72 1.73 -17.06
N ASN A 185 3.89 1.16 -15.85
CA ASN A 185 5.12 1.34 -15.10
C ASN A 185 6.31 0.78 -15.89
N PRO A 186 7.30 1.61 -16.28
CA PRO A 186 8.42 1.18 -17.11
C PRO A 186 9.38 0.21 -16.39
N HIS A 187 9.24 0.07 -15.06
CA HIS A 187 10.10 -0.76 -14.23
C HIS A 187 9.50 -2.12 -13.87
N GLY A 188 8.30 -2.43 -14.36
CA GLY A 188 7.66 -3.72 -14.19
C GLY A 188 6.24 -3.63 -13.64
N ARG A 189 5.65 -4.80 -13.40
CA ARG A 189 4.26 -4.95 -12.93
C ARG A 189 4.22 -5.86 -11.71
N PRO A 190 3.21 -5.74 -10.85
CA PRO A 190 2.97 -6.70 -9.79
C PRO A 190 2.83 -8.11 -10.35
N ARG A 191 3.39 -9.08 -9.63
CA ARG A 191 3.24 -10.50 -9.91
C ARG A 191 2.06 -11.12 -9.17
N LEU A 192 1.52 -10.40 -8.19
CA LEU A 192 0.37 -10.77 -7.40
C LEU A 192 -0.58 -9.59 -7.23
N VAL A 193 -1.88 -9.83 -7.38
CA VAL A 193 -2.95 -8.91 -7.00
C VAL A 193 -3.86 -9.58 -5.97
N ALA A 194 -3.96 -8.98 -4.79
CA ALA A 194 -4.95 -9.32 -3.77
C ALA A 194 -6.19 -8.45 -4.00
N TYR A 195 -7.32 -9.06 -4.32
CA TYR A 195 -8.48 -8.36 -4.85
C TYR A 195 -9.75 -8.66 -4.06
N SER A 196 -10.47 -7.60 -3.69
CA SER A 196 -11.85 -7.65 -3.21
C SER A 196 -12.58 -6.39 -3.65
N GLY A 197 -13.79 -6.54 -4.19
CA GLY A 197 -14.51 -5.37 -4.65
C GLY A 197 -15.93 -5.55 -5.16
N GLY A 198 -16.55 -6.72 -4.99
CA GLY A 198 -17.94 -6.97 -5.40
C GLY A 198 -18.20 -6.93 -6.92
N VAL A 199 -17.16 -6.76 -7.74
CA VAL A 199 -17.17 -6.92 -9.19
C VAL A 199 -16.04 -7.86 -9.59
N PRO A 200 -16.14 -8.63 -10.69
CA PRO A 200 -15.07 -9.52 -11.10
C PRO A 200 -13.76 -8.78 -11.41
N PHE A 201 -12.63 -9.35 -11.00
CA PHE A 201 -11.32 -8.88 -11.46
C PHE A 201 -11.15 -9.19 -12.96
N ALA A 202 -10.55 -8.26 -13.70
CA ALA A 202 -10.50 -8.34 -15.16
C ALA A 202 -9.21 -7.74 -15.77
N TRP A 203 -8.13 -7.62 -15.01
CA TRP A 203 -6.87 -7.12 -15.56
C TRP A 203 -6.19 -8.22 -16.41
N GLU A 204 -5.69 -7.84 -17.57
CA GLU A 204 -5.06 -8.77 -18.52
C GLU A 204 -3.74 -9.32 -17.97
N GLY A 205 -3.44 -10.58 -18.30
CA GLY A 205 -2.20 -11.26 -17.91
C GLY A 205 -2.16 -11.78 -16.48
N PHE A 206 -3.31 -11.86 -15.81
CA PHE A 206 -3.45 -12.45 -14.48
C PHE A 206 -4.45 -13.61 -14.50
N HIS A 207 -4.16 -14.66 -13.74
CA HIS A 207 -5.08 -15.76 -13.50
C HIS A 207 -5.37 -15.93 -12.01
N HIS A 208 -6.57 -16.40 -11.70
CA HIS A 208 -6.99 -16.69 -10.34
C HIS A 208 -6.17 -17.87 -9.78
N GLN A 209 -5.55 -17.67 -8.63
CA GLN A 209 -4.75 -18.70 -7.95
C GLN A 209 -5.51 -19.29 -6.76
N SER A 210 -6.09 -18.44 -5.92
CA SER A 210 -6.75 -18.87 -4.69
C SER A 210 -7.69 -17.81 -4.14
N THR A 211 -8.46 -18.16 -3.10
CA THR A 211 -9.30 -17.22 -2.36
C THR A 211 -9.02 -17.37 -0.86
N ILE A 212 -8.78 -16.24 -0.20
CA ILE A 212 -8.67 -16.12 1.25
C ILE A 212 -10.07 -15.77 1.76
N SER A 213 -10.79 -16.78 2.24
CA SER A 213 -12.09 -16.58 2.87
C SER A 213 -11.94 -15.96 4.25
N ASP A 214 -12.92 -15.14 4.66
CA ASP A 214 -12.95 -14.49 5.97
C ASP A 214 -11.70 -13.62 6.24
N TYR A 215 -11.12 -13.03 5.18
CA TYR A 215 -10.00 -12.09 5.27
C TYR A 215 -10.30 -10.96 6.28
N MET A 216 -11.51 -10.41 6.19
CA MET A 216 -12.08 -9.58 7.24
C MET A 216 -13.42 -10.17 7.66
N ARG A 217 -13.56 -10.41 8.98
CA ARG A 217 -14.81 -10.83 9.60
C ARG A 217 -15.02 -10.02 10.87
N ASP A 218 -16.00 -9.12 10.82
CA ASP A 218 -16.59 -8.48 11.99
C ASP A 218 -18.10 -8.70 11.99
N GLU A 219 -18.81 -8.14 12.98
CA GLU A 219 -20.26 -8.31 13.13
C GLU A 219 -21.07 -7.81 11.92
N PHE A 220 -20.49 -6.90 11.12
CA PHE A 220 -21.17 -6.20 10.03
C PHE A 220 -20.58 -6.51 8.64
N ARG A 221 -19.37 -7.06 8.56
CA ARG A 221 -18.64 -7.26 7.30
C ARG A 221 -17.97 -8.62 7.24
N ARG A 222 -18.21 -9.30 6.13
CA ARG A 222 -17.44 -10.46 5.68
C ARG A 222 -16.80 -10.09 4.34
N THR A 223 -15.48 -10.10 4.27
CA THR A 223 -14.72 -9.85 3.05
C THR A 223 -13.88 -11.07 2.75
N ASP A 224 -14.05 -11.60 1.54
CA ASP A 224 -13.14 -12.60 0.96
C ASP A 224 -12.20 -11.87 0.00
N VAL A 225 -10.94 -12.32 -0.07
CA VAL A 225 -9.93 -11.74 -0.95
C VAL A 225 -9.49 -12.80 -1.96
N GLU A 226 -9.67 -12.50 -3.23
CA GLU A 226 -9.15 -13.31 -4.33
C GLU A 226 -7.67 -12.99 -4.55
N VAL A 227 -6.86 -14.01 -4.79
CA VAL A 227 -5.44 -13.88 -5.11
C VAL A 227 -5.26 -14.22 -6.58
N TRP A 228 -4.80 -13.23 -7.34
CA TRP A 228 -4.51 -13.32 -8.76
C TRP A 228 -3.01 -13.24 -8.97
N VAL A 229 -2.45 -14.04 -9.87
CA VAL A 229 -1.00 -14.02 -10.15
C VAL A 229 -0.74 -13.84 -11.63
N ALA A 230 0.35 -13.14 -11.95
CA ALA A 230 0.75 -12.88 -13.33
C ALA A 230 1.17 -14.19 -14.02
N GLU A 231 0.91 -14.29 -15.32
CA GLU A 231 1.40 -15.36 -16.21
C GLU A 231 2.92 -15.39 -16.36
#